data_AF-A0AAJ7FER9-F1
#
_entry.id   AF-A0AAJ7FER9-F1
#
_cell.length_a   1.000
_cell.length_b   1.000
_cell.length_c   1.000
_cell.angle_alpha   90.00
_cell.angle_beta   90.00
_cell.angle_gamma   90.00
#
_symmetry.space_group_name_H-M   'P 1'
#
loop_
_entity.id
_entity.type
_entity.pdbx_description
1 polymer ?
#
loop_
_entity_poly.entity_id
_entity_poly.type
_entity_poly.pdbx_seq_one_letter_code
_entity_poly.pdbx_strand_id
1 'polypeptide(L)'
;MHYLDVSLELPGNPDRKISLIFLKKHVVQSVKELFGEEGIKCTIDILKYNISERRFILRCELNDYVRLRAALTLATKYEEDTCSYTVHRASPNLLSFTANSRSYVH
;
A
#
# COMPACT_ATOMS: atom_id res chain seq x y z
N MET A 1 11.62 -6.48 8.77
CA MET A 1 10.58 -5.51 8.34
C MET A 1 10.76 -5.24 6.86
N HIS A 2 9.67 -4.95 6.14
CA HIS A 2 9.66 -4.62 4.71
C HIS A 2 8.88 -3.33 4.48
N TYR A 3 9.31 -2.58 3.47
CA TYR A 3 8.69 -1.34 3.03
C TYR A 3 8.18 -1.51 1.61
N LEU A 4 6.96 -1.07 1.33
CA LEU A 4 6.35 -1.10 0.00
C LEU A 4 5.92 0.30 -0.40
N ASP A 5 6.32 0.73 -1.59
CA ASP A 5 5.76 1.87 -2.29
C ASP A 5 4.56 1.39 -3.10
N VAL A 6 3.38 1.91 -2.77
CA VAL A 6 2.12 1.53 -3.42
C VAL A 6 1.39 2.79 -3.86
N SER A 7 0.87 2.79 -5.08
CA SER A 7 -0.10 3.78 -5.53
C SER A 7 -1.49 3.18 -5.64
N LEU A 8 -2.49 3.97 -5.27
CA LEU A 8 -3.89 3.62 -5.49
C LEU A 8 -4.44 4.37 -6.71
N GLU A 9 -4.93 3.63 -7.68
CA GLU A 9 -5.57 4.14 -8.88
C GLU A 9 -7.07 3.85 -8.82
N LEU A 10 -7.87 4.88 -9.09
CA LEU A 10 -9.33 4.81 -9.08
C LEU A 10 -9.82 5.24 -10.46
N PRO A 11 -9.90 4.33 -11.45
CA PRO A 11 -10.34 4.66 -12.80
C PRO A 11 -11.73 5.30 -12.84
N GLY A 12 -12.64 4.92 -11.93
CA GLY A 12 -13.98 5.50 -11.86
C GLY A 12 -14.01 6.93 -11.30
N ASN A 13 -13.03 7.30 -10.47
CA ASN A 13 -13.04 8.58 -9.75
C ASN A 13 -11.61 9.10 -9.50
N PRO A 14 -10.94 9.65 -10.53
CA PRO A 14 -9.53 10.05 -10.45
C PRO A 14 -9.27 11.27 -9.57
N ASP A 15 -10.30 12.05 -9.21
CA ASP A 15 -10.18 13.20 -8.30
C ASP A 15 -10.61 12.90 -6.85
N ARG A 16 -11.03 11.66 -6.55
CA ARG A 16 -11.43 11.28 -5.20
C ARG A 16 -10.23 11.34 -4.26
N LYS A 17 -10.30 12.28 -3.32
CA LYS A 17 -9.35 12.42 -2.23
C LYS A 17 -9.68 11.39 -1.16
N ILE A 18 -8.78 10.43 -0.98
CA ILE A 18 -8.89 9.45 0.10
C ILE A 18 -8.10 10.00 1.28
N SER A 19 -8.65 9.93 2.49
CA SER A 19 -7.87 10.27 3.68
C SER A 19 -7.03 9.08 4.12
N LEU A 20 -5.88 9.35 4.73
CA LEU A 20 -4.96 8.33 5.26
C LEU A 20 -5.67 7.28 6.12
N ILE A 21 -6.63 7.74 6.94
CA ILE A 21 -7.38 6.90 7.88
C ILE A 21 -8.24 5.88 7.14
N PHE A 22 -8.96 6.34 6.11
CA PHE A 22 -9.80 5.48 5.28
C PHE A 22 -8.96 4.51 4.45
N LEU A 23 -7.84 4.98 3.90
CA LEU A 23 -6.89 4.14 3.19
C LEU A 23 -6.34 3.03 4.10
N LYS A 24 -5.88 3.36 5.32
CA LYS A 24 -5.37 2.38 6.28
C LYS A 24 -6.45 1.37 6.64
N LYS A 25 -7.67 1.83 6.91
CA LYS A 25 -8.81 0.96 7.23
C LYS A 25 -9.10 -0.01 6.08
N HIS A 26 -9.08 0.47 4.84
CA HIS A 26 -9.32 -0.35 3.67
C HIS A 26 -8.23 -1.40 3.46
N VAL A 27 -6.96 -1.03 3.58
CA VAL A 27 -5.85 -1.99 3.48
C VAL A 27 -5.98 -3.11 4.51
N VAL A 28 -6.26 -2.75 5.78
CA VAL A 28 -6.47 -3.75 6.85
C VAL A 28 -7.69 -4.62 6.56
N GLN A 29 -8.77 -4.03 6.05
CA GLN A 29 -9.98 -4.75 5.68
C GLN A 29 -9.70 -5.75 4.54
N SER A 30 -9.01 -5.35 3.46
CA SER A 30 -8.68 -6.25 2.35
C SER A 30 -7.79 -7.42 2.79
N VAL A 31 -6.83 -7.18 3.68
CA VAL A 31 -6.00 -8.24 4.27
C VAL A 31 -6.86 -9.18 5.12
N LYS A 32 -7.79 -8.64 5.91
CA LYS A 32 -8.74 -9.44 6.70
C LYS A 32 -9.69 -10.25 5.80
N GLU A 33 -10.16 -9.70 4.69
CA GLU A 33 -11.05 -10.40 3.78
C GLU A 33 -10.37 -11.59 3.09
N LEU A 34 -9.07 -11.46 2.77
CA LEU A 34 -8.32 -12.53 2.11
C LEU A 34 -7.78 -13.58 3.08
N PHE A 35 -7.28 -13.17 4.26
CA PHE A 35 -6.61 -14.07 5.22
C PHE A 35 -7.42 -14.34 6.49
N GLY A 36 -8.63 -13.78 6.61
CA GLY A 36 -9.44 -13.90 7.81
C GLY A 36 -8.85 -13.20 9.03
N GLU A 37 -9.06 -13.78 10.21
CA GLU A 37 -8.60 -13.21 11.48
C GLU A 37 -7.08 -13.22 11.63
N GLU A 38 -6.38 -14.14 10.97
CA GLU A 38 -4.92 -14.19 10.91
C GLU A 38 -4.33 -12.96 10.21
N GLY A 39 -5.06 -12.39 9.25
CA GLY A 39 -4.67 -11.15 8.57
C GLY A 39 -4.67 -9.92 9.47
N ILE A 40 -5.50 -9.91 10.53
CA ILE A 40 -5.61 -8.76 11.46
C ILE A 40 -4.36 -8.65 12.36
N LYS A 41 -3.68 -9.78 12.62
CA LYS A 41 -2.44 -9.80 13.41
C LYS A 41 -1.26 -9.15 12.67
N CYS A 42 -1.38 -8.92 11.37
CA CYS A 42 -0.34 -8.26 10.58
C CYS A 42 -0.19 -6.81 11.03
N THR A 43 0.97 -6.45 11.57
CA THR A 43 1.28 -5.06 11.93
C THR A 43 1.56 -4.26 10.66
N ILE A 44 0.58 -3.48 10.21
CA ILE A 44 0.66 -2.66 8.99
C ILE A 44 0.61 -1.18 9.37
N ASP A 45 1.66 -0.45 8.99
CA ASP A 45 1.77 0.99 9.21
C ASP A 45 2.01 1.75 7.92
N ILE A 46 1.42 2.94 7.81
CA ILE A 46 1.63 3.84 6.69
C ILE A 46 2.60 4.93 7.15
N LEU A 47 3.78 4.98 6.52
CA LEU A 47 4.85 5.92 6.90
C LEU A 47 4.70 7.27 6.22
N LYS A 48 4.25 7.27 4.98
CA LYS A 48 4.09 8.47 4.17
C LYS A 48 2.89 8.28 3.27
N TYR A 49 2.11 9.35 3.10
CA TYR A 49 1.01 9.38 2.16
C TYR A 49 1.01 10.70 1.40
N ASN A 50 0.99 10.61 0.08
CA ASN A 50 0.87 11.73 -0.82
C ASN A 50 -0.52 11.68 -1.46
N ILE A 51 -1.38 12.64 -1.09
CA ILE A 51 -2.77 12.70 -1.57
C ILE A 51 -2.81 12.97 -3.08
N SER A 52 -1.91 13.82 -3.60
CA SER A 52 -1.91 14.23 -5.01
C SER A 52 -1.62 13.07 -5.96
N GLU A 53 -0.65 12.22 -5.62
CA GLU A 53 -0.30 11.04 -6.43
C GLU A 53 -0.99 9.75 -5.95
N ARG A 54 -1.77 9.80 -4.87
CA ARG A 54 -2.30 8.62 -4.15
C ARG A 54 -1.23 7.56 -3.88
N ARG A 55 0.00 7.99 -3.65
CA ARG A 55 1.16 7.15 -3.34
C ARG A 55 1.40 7.12 -1.85
N PHE A 56 1.68 5.94 -1.33
CA PHE A 56 1.95 5.73 0.09
C PHE A 56 2.99 4.65 0.31
N ILE A 57 3.69 4.78 1.43
CA ILE A 57 4.68 3.83 1.88
C ILE A 57 4.07 3.00 3.01
N LEU A 58 3.92 1.70 2.76
CA LEU A 58 3.53 0.72 3.76
C LEU A 58 4.75 0.11 4.42
N ARG A 59 4.64 -0.17 5.71
CA ARG A 59 5.59 -0.94 6.51
C ARG A 59 4.87 -2.16 7.07
N CYS A 60 5.46 -3.33 6.91
CA CYS A 60 4.97 -4.56 7.50
C CYS A 60 6.13 -5.49 7.92
N GLU A 61 5.79 -6.58 8.60
CA GLU A 61 6.74 -7.65 8.89
C GLU A 61 7.11 -8.42 7.61
N LEU A 62 8.32 -8.99 7.59
CA LEU A 62 8.84 -9.73 6.44
C LEU A 62 7.96 -10.95 6.10
N ASN A 63 7.37 -11.57 7.11
CA ASN A 63 6.51 -12.74 6.96
C ASN A 63 5.09 -12.40 6.46
N ASP A 64 4.69 -11.13 6.57
CA ASP A 64 3.38 -10.63 6.15
C ASP A 64 3.44 -9.86 4.84
N TYR A 65 4.63 -9.53 4.35
CA TYR A 65 4.84 -8.83 3.07
C TYR A 65 4.12 -9.52 1.90
N VAL A 66 4.30 -10.83 1.75
CA VAL A 66 3.69 -11.60 0.64
C VAL A 66 2.18 -11.58 0.76
N ARG A 67 1.66 -11.72 1.99
CA ARG A 67 0.23 -11.69 2.28
C ARG A 67 -0.37 -10.33 1.98
N LEU A 68 0.23 -9.26 2.50
CA LEU A 68 -0.18 -7.89 2.25
C LEU A 68 -0.20 -7.58 0.75
N ARG A 69 0.85 -7.96 0.01
CA ARG A 69 0.91 -7.75 -1.43
C ARG A 69 -0.19 -8.50 -2.17
N ALA A 70 -0.44 -9.76 -1.82
CA ALA A 70 -1.53 -10.55 -2.42
C ALA A 70 -2.91 -9.92 -2.14
N ALA A 71 -3.16 -9.49 -0.90
CA ALA A 71 -4.40 -8.81 -0.53
C ALA A 71 -4.61 -7.51 -1.31
N LEU A 72 -3.58 -6.68 -1.44
CA LEU A 72 -3.65 -5.43 -2.20
C LEU A 72 -3.88 -5.67 -3.70
N THR A 73 -3.24 -6.68 -4.29
CA THR A 73 -3.46 -7.03 -5.70
C THR A 73 -4.88 -7.55 -5.96
N LEU A 74 -5.49 -8.23 -4.98
CA LEU A 74 -6.86 -8.74 -5.09
C LEU A 74 -7.93 -7.70 -4.68
N ALA A 75 -7.54 -6.67 -3.93
CA ALA A 75 -8.40 -5.55 -3.58
C ALA A 75 -8.71 -4.71 -4.82
N THR A 76 -9.82 -5.06 -5.49
CA THR A 76 -10.27 -4.44 -6.74
C THR A 76 -11.45 -3.49 -6.55
N LYS A 77 -11.99 -3.41 -5.33
CA LYS A 77 -13.13 -2.56 -4.99
C LYS A 77 -12.82 -1.73 -3.76
N TYR A 78 -13.12 -0.45 -3.82
CA TYR A 78 -13.06 0.48 -2.70
C TYR A 78 -14.39 1.20 -2.55
N GLU A 79 -15.13 0.88 -1.48
CA GLU A 79 -16.49 1.36 -1.14
C GLU A 79 -17.60 1.11 -2.18
N GLU A 80 -17.31 1.07 -3.48
CA GLU A 80 -18.18 0.75 -4.64
C GLU A 80 -17.44 1.03 -5.97
N ASP A 81 -16.36 1.82 -5.93
CA ASP A 81 -15.51 2.13 -7.07
C ASP A 81 -14.51 1.01 -7.35
N THR A 82 -14.21 0.79 -8.64
CA THR A 82 -13.09 -0.07 -9.02
C THR A 82 -11.79 0.61 -8.62
N CYS A 83 -10.97 -0.09 -7.84
CA CYS A 83 -9.67 0.39 -7.40
C CYS A 83 -8.57 -0.58 -7.84
N SER A 84 -7.38 -0.06 -8.10
CA SER A 84 -6.21 -0.85 -8.46
C SER A 84 -5.02 -0.39 -7.64
N TYR A 85 -4.41 -1.31 -6.90
CA TYR A 85 -3.19 -1.06 -6.17
C TYR A 85 -1.99 -1.48 -7.02
N THR A 86 -1.14 -0.51 -7.34
CA THR A 86 0.09 -0.72 -8.11
C THR A 86 1.28 -0.62 -7.16
N VAL A 87 1.99 -1.72 -6.96
CA VAL A 87 3.23 -1.76 -6.15
C VAL A 87 4.40 -1.34 -7.03
N HIS A 88 4.98 -0.17 -6.77
CA HIS A 88 6.11 0.36 -7.54
C HIS A 88 7.44 -0.22 -7.07
N ARG A 89 7.61 -0.32 -5.75
CA ARG A 89 8.85 -0.79 -5.13
C ARG A 89 8.55 -1.56 -3.86
N ALA A 90 9.36 -2.58 -3.58
CA ALA A 90 9.40 -3.25 -2.29
C ALA A 90 10.85 -3.41 -1.87
N SER A 91 11.19 -3.08 -0.64
CA SER A 91 12.56 -3.21 -0.14
C SER A 91 12.58 -3.49 1.37
N PRO A 92 13.49 -4.37 1.84
CA PRO A 92 13.70 -4.60 3.27
C PRO A 92 14.46 -3.45 3.96
N ASN A 93 15.17 -2.61 3.20
CA ASN A 93 15.99 -1.53 3.73
C ASN A 93 15.42 -0.16 3.33
N LEU A 94 15.10 0.67 4.33
CA LEU A 94 14.59 2.03 4.10
C LEU A 94 15.60 2.92 3.39
N LEU A 95 16.90 2.73 3.61
CA LEU A 95 17.96 3.49 2.92
C LEU A 95 18.01 3.17 1.43
N SER A 96 17.85 1.90 1.05
CA SER A 96 17.74 1.49 -0.36
C SER A 96 16.42 1.94 -0.98
N PHE A 97 15.38 2.12 -0.16
CA PHE A 97 14.07 2.60 -0.58
C PHE A 97 14.03 4.11 -0.82
N THR A 98 14.68 4.91 0.05
CA THR A 98 14.85 6.36 -0.11
C THR A 98 15.99 6.72 -1.05
N ALA A 99 16.89 5.78 -1.36
CA ALA A 99 17.86 5.91 -2.44
C ALA A 99 17.13 6.01 -3.78
N ASN A 100 16.77 7.24 -4.09
CA ASN A 100 16.40 7.67 -5.42
C ASN A 100 17.65 7.59 -6.31
N SER A 101 17.94 6.38 -6.81
CA SER A 101 18.99 6.18 -7.83
C SER A 101 18.73 6.96 -9.12
N ARG A 102 17.58 7.65 -9.25
CA ARG A 102 17.23 8.51 -10.40
C ARG A 102 17.59 9.99 -10.22
N SER A 103 18.24 10.38 -9.12
CA SER A 103 18.84 11.72 -8.97
C SER A 103 20.30 11.64 -8.56
N TYR A 104 21.03 10.65 -9.08
CA TYR A 104 22.49 10.74 -9.12
C TYR A 104 22.85 11.48 -10.42
N VAL A 105 23.05 12.78 -10.30
CA VAL A 105 23.69 13.58 -11.36
C VAL A 105 25.18 13.46 -11.09
N HIS A 106 25.92 12.86 -12.02
CA HIS A 106 27.38 12.86 -12.00
C HIS A 106 27.89 14.28 -12.24
#